data_AF-A0A923QMU7-F1
#
_entry.id   AF-A0A923QMU7-F1
#
_cell.length_a   1.000
_cell.length_b   1.000
_cell.length_c   1.000
_cell.angle_alpha   90.00
_cell.angle_beta   90.00
_cell.angle_gamma   90.00
#
_symmetry.space_group_name_H-M   'P 1'
#
loop_
_entity.id
_entity.type
_entity.pdbx_description
1 polymer ?
#
loop_
_entity_poly.entity_id
_entity_poly.type
_entity_poly.pdbx_seq_one_letter_code
_entity_poly.pdbx_strand_id
1 'polypeptide(L)'
;MKKTFTRGEIALAASAFVAIASLALPQQAGAADKAATKAAGSYVTGDFHNHTTCTDGTLSMKKLVDKSVKTFGLDWFVQADHGGSSARNCTIAEDPFEPVAPALGLTNSATGPYPPATFPSGGQPAATVKGPNQTWQSTLPNGVADIKGDGTDNPKKMWRWQEIKEYQYPVLEAESRTRQKPVWIGLEQNAPGHEHVSTNVLNGQLPWPSTASGGNANLQAQYEYCFDRSDTDTSRGAENQWDCSVTGSSNNGQIDGTARKITGNNSASTLNLGHLKTLEGIKWMNEKAPVTSYFVPAHLERAGAYDPANSKGFNIEHLRNFNNAAPKIAFGFESMPGHQAEANRGSYSPSAAGGGTYGGV
;
A
#
# COMPACT_ATOMS: atom_id res chain seq x y z
N MET A 1 -48.97 51.56 -1.36
CA MET A 1 -49.76 50.84 -2.39
C MET A 1 -49.47 49.34 -2.23
N LYS A 2 -50.39 48.56 -1.64
CA LYS A 2 -50.23 47.10 -1.54
C LYS A 2 -50.70 46.49 -2.86
N LYS A 3 -49.80 45.86 -3.62
CA LYS A 3 -50.17 45.12 -4.83
C LYS A 3 -50.82 43.80 -4.39
N THR A 4 -52.14 43.70 -4.54
CA THR A 4 -52.91 42.46 -4.35
C THR A 4 -52.87 41.67 -5.64
N PHE A 5 -52.23 40.50 -5.61
CA PHE A 5 -52.29 39.55 -6.72
C PHE A 5 -53.71 38.99 -6.83
N THR A 6 -54.21 38.92 -8.06
CA THR A 6 -55.51 38.32 -8.38
C THR A 6 -55.43 36.80 -8.22
N ARG A 7 -56.56 36.17 -7.92
CA ARG A 7 -56.65 34.69 -7.82
C ARG A 7 -56.16 33.98 -9.09
N GLY A 8 -56.27 34.62 -10.26
CA GLY A 8 -55.73 34.11 -11.52
C GLY A 8 -54.20 34.13 -11.59
N GLU A 9 -53.56 35.17 -11.06
CA GLU A 9 -52.09 35.26 -10.99
C GLU A 9 -51.51 34.24 -10.00
N ILE A 10 -52.21 33.98 -8.89
CA ILE A 10 -51.84 32.93 -7.94
C ILE A 10 -52.01 31.53 -8.57
N ALA A 11 -53.11 31.32 -9.30
CA ALA A 11 -53.37 30.05 -9.98
C ALA A 11 -52.35 29.75 -11.10
N LEU A 12 -51.92 30.77 -11.85
CA LEU A 12 -50.92 30.63 -12.91
C LEU A 12 -49.51 30.38 -12.35
N ALA A 13 -49.16 31.01 -11.22
CA ALA A 13 -47.91 30.74 -10.53
C ALA A 13 -47.89 29.32 -9.93
N ALA A 14 -49.02 28.83 -9.41
CA ALA A 14 -49.13 27.46 -8.88
C ALA A 14 -49.03 26.39 -9.98
N SER A 15 -49.63 26.62 -11.15
CA SER A 15 -49.53 25.67 -12.28
C SER A 15 -48.15 25.68 -12.94
N ALA A 16 -47.44 26.81 -12.96
CA ALA A 16 -46.03 26.85 -13.36
C ALA A 16 -45.11 26.09 -12.37
N PHE A 17 -45.39 26.13 -11.07
CA PHE A 17 -44.60 25.39 -10.07
C PHE A 17 -44.82 23.87 -10.14
N VAL A 18 -46.04 23.42 -10.46
CA VAL A 18 -46.37 21.99 -10.63
C VAL A 18 -45.82 21.45 -11.95
N ALA A 19 -45.77 22.24 -13.03
CA ALA A 19 -45.20 21.82 -14.31
C ALA A 19 -43.66 21.62 -14.26
N ILE A 20 -42.94 22.38 -13.41
CA ILE A 20 -41.50 22.22 -13.21
C ILE A 20 -41.18 20.98 -12.35
N ALA A 21 -42.08 20.58 -11.45
CA ALA A 21 -41.92 19.35 -10.66
C ALA A 21 -42.13 18.05 -11.47
N SER A 22 -42.72 18.13 -12.66
CA SER A 22 -42.93 17.00 -13.57
C SER A 22 -41.87 16.83 -14.66
N LEU A 23 -40.81 17.66 -14.67
CA LEU A 23 -39.61 17.28 -15.39
C LEU A 23 -39.06 16.05 -14.69
N ALA A 24 -39.18 14.89 -15.35
CA ALA A 24 -38.64 13.62 -14.93
C ALA A 24 -37.19 13.83 -14.48
N LEU A 25 -36.98 13.95 -13.18
CA LEU A 25 -35.67 13.78 -12.58
C LEU A 25 -35.24 12.39 -13.06
N PRO A 26 -34.08 12.25 -13.74
CA PRO A 26 -33.62 10.94 -14.11
C PRO A 26 -33.57 10.12 -12.82
N GLN A 27 -34.42 9.09 -12.71
CA GLN A 27 -34.30 8.12 -11.63
C GLN A 27 -32.87 7.63 -11.69
N GLN A 28 -32.09 7.94 -10.66
CA GLN A 28 -30.75 7.37 -10.55
C GLN A 28 -30.95 5.87 -10.47
N ALA A 29 -30.66 5.18 -11.58
CA ALA A 29 -30.67 3.74 -11.67
C ALA A 29 -29.91 3.18 -10.46
N GLY A 30 -30.58 2.33 -9.69
CA GLY A 30 -30.00 1.71 -8.51
C GLY A 30 -28.77 0.89 -8.89
N ALA A 31 -27.91 0.57 -7.93
CA ALA A 31 -26.77 -0.31 -8.19
C ALA A 31 -27.18 -1.64 -8.85
N ALA A 32 -28.37 -2.15 -8.51
CA ALA A 32 -28.97 -3.33 -9.13
C ALA A 32 -29.31 -3.12 -10.63
N ASP A 33 -29.92 -1.99 -10.98
CA ASP A 33 -30.27 -1.66 -12.38
C ASP A 33 -29.00 -1.48 -13.24
N LYS A 34 -27.95 -0.90 -12.67
CA LYS A 34 -26.64 -0.76 -13.33
C LYS A 34 -25.87 -2.08 -13.46
N ALA A 35 -26.20 -3.08 -12.64
CA ALA A 35 -25.59 -4.41 -12.66
C ALA A 35 -26.33 -5.38 -13.60
N ALA A 36 -27.64 -5.19 -13.79
CA ALA A 36 -28.49 -6.09 -14.59
C ALA A 36 -28.03 -6.27 -16.05
N THR A 37 -27.34 -5.28 -16.62
CA THR A 37 -26.83 -5.33 -18.00
C THR A 37 -25.33 -5.60 -18.10
N LYS A 38 -24.63 -5.85 -16.99
CA LYS A 38 -23.20 -6.16 -16.99
C LYS A 38 -23.01 -7.68 -17.01
N ALA A 39 -22.04 -8.15 -17.79
CA ALA A 39 -21.60 -9.53 -17.72
C ALA A 39 -21.22 -9.85 -16.26
N ALA A 40 -21.67 -11.00 -15.76
CA ALA A 40 -21.29 -11.46 -14.43
C ALA A 40 -19.75 -11.58 -14.37
N GLY A 41 -19.15 -10.96 -13.35
CA GLY A 41 -17.73 -11.14 -13.07
C GLY A 41 -17.45 -12.57 -12.59
N SER A 42 -16.20 -13.00 -12.72
CA SER A 42 -15.72 -14.23 -12.09
C SER A 42 -15.08 -13.92 -10.76
N TYR A 43 -15.29 -14.79 -9.76
CA TYR A 43 -14.50 -14.75 -8.54
C TYR A 43 -13.06 -15.16 -8.86
N VAL A 44 -12.11 -14.39 -8.33
CA VAL A 44 -10.68 -14.66 -8.41
C VAL A 44 -10.08 -14.61 -7.02
N THR A 45 -9.08 -15.44 -6.77
CA THR A 45 -8.33 -15.51 -5.52
C THR A 45 -7.07 -14.65 -5.61
N GLY A 46 -6.77 -13.90 -4.56
CA GLY A 46 -5.52 -13.14 -4.53
C GLY A 46 -5.20 -12.60 -3.15
N ASP A 47 -4.00 -12.05 -3.06
CA ASP A 47 -3.40 -11.49 -1.84
C ASP A 47 -2.74 -10.17 -2.22
N PHE A 48 -3.06 -9.12 -1.46
CA PHE A 48 -2.54 -7.77 -1.66
C PHE A 48 -1.92 -7.15 -0.40
N HIS A 49 -1.71 -7.96 0.63
CA HIS A 49 -1.12 -7.53 1.90
C HIS A 49 -0.28 -8.67 2.48
N ASN A 50 1.02 -8.57 2.25
CA ASN A 50 1.99 -9.59 2.63
C ASN A 50 3.38 -8.97 2.68
N HIS A 51 4.25 -9.61 3.45
CA HIS A 51 5.56 -9.07 3.77
C HIS A 51 6.64 -10.06 3.38
N THR A 52 7.73 -9.53 2.88
CA THR A 52 8.93 -10.29 2.59
C THR A 52 10.03 -9.88 3.55
N THR A 53 11.20 -10.50 3.40
CA THR A 53 12.38 -10.04 4.11
C THR A 53 12.82 -8.62 3.77
N CYS A 54 12.23 -7.94 2.77
CA CYS A 54 12.51 -6.52 2.58
C CYS A 54 12.06 -5.71 3.81
N THR A 55 11.07 -6.17 4.58
CA THR A 55 10.63 -5.52 5.83
C THR A 55 10.58 -6.50 7.00
N ASP A 56 9.39 -6.71 7.56
CA ASP A 56 9.14 -7.51 8.75
C ASP A 56 8.81 -8.98 8.43
N GLY A 57 8.57 -9.31 7.16
CA GLY A 57 8.39 -10.68 6.68
C GLY A 57 9.61 -11.59 6.84
N THR A 58 9.37 -12.89 6.68
CA THR A 58 10.36 -13.96 6.91
C THR A 58 10.79 -14.68 5.64
N LEU A 59 9.99 -14.61 4.57
CA LEU A 59 10.25 -15.22 3.27
C LEU A 59 10.90 -14.22 2.30
N SER A 60 11.76 -14.69 1.41
CA SER A 60 12.19 -13.93 0.24
C SER A 60 11.02 -13.62 -0.70
N MET A 61 11.20 -12.61 -1.55
CA MET A 61 10.24 -12.28 -2.60
C MET A 61 9.90 -13.48 -3.49
N LYS A 62 10.92 -14.18 -3.99
CA LYS A 62 10.74 -15.33 -4.89
C LYS A 62 10.01 -16.48 -4.20
N LYS A 63 10.35 -16.76 -2.94
CA LYS A 63 9.70 -17.82 -2.15
C LYS A 63 8.24 -17.49 -1.88
N LEU A 64 7.96 -16.25 -1.49
CA LEU A 64 6.59 -15.81 -1.24
C LEU A 64 5.73 -15.90 -2.50
N VAL A 65 6.23 -15.40 -3.64
CA VAL A 65 5.54 -15.55 -4.93
C VAL A 65 5.32 -17.02 -5.29
N ASP A 66 6.32 -17.89 -5.09
CA ASP A 66 6.18 -19.33 -5.32
C ASP A 66 5.06 -19.95 -4.48
N LYS A 67 5.05 -19.70 -3.16
CA LYS A 67 4.00 -20.21 -2.29
C LYS A 67 2.62 -19.68 -2.72
N SER A 68 2.51 -18.37 -2.97
CA SER A 68 1.25 -17.72 -3.33
C SER A 68 0.63 -18.30 -4.59
N VAL A 69 1.33 -18.29 -5.73
CA VAL A 69 0.66 -18.62 -7.01
C VAL A 69 0.86 -20.07 -7.45
N LYS A 70 1.91 -20.77 -6.99
CA LYS A 70 2.16 -22.18 -7.37
C LYS A 70 1.63 -23.15 -6.32
N THR A 71 1.91 -22.92 -5.04
CA THR A 71 1.47 -23.85 -3.98
C THR A 71 0.01 -23.63 -3.60
N PHE A 72 -0.40 -22.38 -3.38
CA PHE A 72 -1.79 -22.05 -2.98
C PHE A 72 -2.68 -21.70 -4.16
N GLY A 73 -2.12 -21.54 -5.37
CA GLY A 73 -2.89 -21.41 -6.60
C GLY A 73 -3.60 -20.07 -6.77
N LEU A 74 -3.16 -19.00 -6.07
CA LEU A 74 -3.77 -17.68 -6.22
C LEU A 74 -3.82 -17.24 -7.70
N ASP A 75 -4.90 -16.59 -8.09
CA ASP A 75 -5.10 -16.08 -9.44
C ASP A 75 -4.24 -14.85 -9.70
N TRP A 76 -3.96 -14.07 -8.65
CA TRP A 76 -3.11 -12.89 -8.71
C TRP A 76 -2.47 -12.59 -7.34
N PHE A 77 -1.43 -11.76 -7.33
CA PHE A 77 -0.67 -11.40 -6.13
C PHE A 77 -0.12 -9.97 -6.21
N VAL A 78 -0.10 -9.24 -5.10
CA VAL A 78 0.61 -7.97 -4.96
C VAL A 78 1.57 -8.08 -3.78
N GLN A 79 2.86 -7.87 -4.04
CA GLN A 79 3.87 -7.83 -2.98
C GLN A 79 3.81 -6.45 -2.31
N ALA A 80 3.56 -6.39 -0.99
CA ALA A 80 3.20 -5.15 -0.30
C ALA A 80 3.96 -4.95 1.03
N ASP A 81 5.28 -4.92 0.99
CA ASP A 81 6.10 -4.56 2.14
C ASP A 81 5.83 -3.11 2.63
N HIS A 82 6.26 -2.80 3.87
CA HIS A 82 6.27 -1.44 4.43
C HIS A 82 7.15 -0.44 3.67
N GLY A 83 6.86 0.85 3.85
CA GLY A 83 7.70 1.96 3.40
C GLY A 83 8.94 2.21 4.29
N GLY A 84 9.71 3.24 3.94
CA GLY A 84 10.92 3.61 4.67
C GLY A 84 12.18 2.96 4.09
N SER A 85 13.06 2.39 4.93
CA SER A 85 14.34 1.84 4.45
C SER A 85 14.79 0.60 5.19
N SER A 86 15.52 -0.27 4.49
CA SER A 86 16.05 -1.52 5.04
C SER A 86 17.49 -1.74 4.60
N ALA A 87 18.30 -2.34 5.46
CA ALA A 87 19.66 -2.76 5.09
C ALA A 87 19.68 -4.07 4.32
N ARG A 88 18.59 -4.84 4.36
CA ARG A 88 18.57 -6.24 3.90
C ARG A 88 18.26 -6.33 2.40
N ASN A 89 19.10 -7.05 1.67
CA ASN A 89 18.81 -7.43 0.30
C ASN A 89 17.81 -8.60 0.27
N CYS A 90 16.57 -8.25 -0.04
CA CYS A 90 15.45 -9.20 -0.10
C CYS A 90 15.23 -9.86 -1.48
N THR A 91 16.00 -9.46 -2.50
CA THR A 91 15.92 -10.08 -3.85
C THR A 91 16.62 -11.43 -3.93
N ILE A 92 17.45 -11.75 -2.93
CA ILE A 92 18.21 -13.00 -2.90
C ILE A 92 17.24 -14.17 -2.76
N ALA A 93 17.47 -15.23 -3.54
CA ALA A 93 16.71 -16.45 -3.44
C ALA A 93 16.98 -17.11 -2.07
N GLU A 94 15.91 -17.60 -1.45
CA GLU A 94 15.98 -18.24 -0.14
C GLU A 94 16.41 -19.71 -0.18
N ASP A 95 16.52 -20.33 -1.36
CA ASP A 95 16.79 -21.76 -1.50
C ASP A 95 18.22 -22.15 -1.01
N PRO A 96 18.38 -23.22 -0.19
CA PRO A 96 17.39 -24.24 0.17
C PRO A 96 16.70 -24.02 1.51
N PHE A 97 16.68 -22.80 2.04
CA PHE A 97 15.93 -22.51 3.26
C PHE A 97 14.42 -22.57 2.95
N GLU A 98 13.76 -23.65 3.39
CA GLU A 98 12.37 -23.54 3.81
C GLU A 98 12.39 -23.00 5.24
N PRO A 99 11.85 -21.81 5.51
CA PRO A 99 11.66 -21.38 6.89
C PRO A 99 10.78 -22.41 7.57
N VAL A 100 11.30 -22.97 8.65
CA VAL A 100 10.50 -23.78 9.55
C VAL A 100 9.38 -22.89 10.05
N ALA A 101 8.14 -23.24 9.70
CA ALA A 101 6.97 -22.54 10.23
C ALA A 101 7.06 -22.52 11.77
N PRO A 102 6.98 -21.35 12.44
CA PRO A 102 6.99 -21.27 13.90
C PRO A 102 5.93 -22.18 14.54
N ALA A 103 4.81 -22.38 13.85
CA ALA A 103 3.69 -23.23 14.26
C ALA A 103 4.01 -24.73 14.35
N LEU A 104 5.11 -25.21 13.77
CA LEU A 104 5.47 -26.64 13.77
C LEU A 104 6.48 -27.03 14.86
N GLY A 105 7.02 -26.07 15.63
CA GLY A 105 7.88 -26.36 16.78
C GLY A 105 9.17 -27.14 16.45
N LEU A 106 9.62 -27.15 15.20
CA LEU A 106 10.86 -27.84 14.81
C LEU A 106 12.06 -26.94 15.10
N THR A 107 12.44 -26.85 16.38
CA THR A 107 13.78 -26.38 16.72
C THR A 107 14.79 -27.41 16.23
N ASN A 108 15.91 -26.93 15.68
CA ASN A 108 17.21 -27.62 15.61
C ASN A 108 17.20 -29.14 15.36
N SER A 109 16.67 -29.59 14.23
CA SER A 109 16.87 -30.98 13.82
C SER A 109 18.24 -31.18 13.16
N ALA A 110 19.19 -31.76 13.90
CA ALA A 110 20.44 -32.30 13.34
C ALA A 110 20.21 -33.58 12.50
N THR A 111 18.97 -34.07 12.45
CA THR A 111 18.55 -35.34 11.85
C THR A 111 17.34 -35.19 10.93
N GLY A 112 16.94 -33.96 10.61
CA GLY A 112 15.90 -33.69 9.63
C GLY A 112 16.40 -34.05 8.22
N PRO A 113 15.53 -34.14 7.21
CA PRO A 113 15.92 -34.56 5.85
C PRO A 113 16.95 -33.64 5.16
N TYR A 114 17.41 -32.57 5.82
CA TYR A 114 18.38 -31.61 5.31
C TYR A 114 19.54 -31.31 6.30
N PRO A 115 20.52 -32.22 6.51
CA PRO A 115 21.77 -31.91 7.20
C PRO A 115 22.99 -31.87 6.24
N PRO A 116 24.03 -31.02 6.45
CA PRO A 116 24.13 -29.77 7.20
C PRO A 116 24.16 -28.52 6.29
N ALA A 117 23.55 -27.42 6.75
CA ALA A 117 23.52 -26.13 6.06
C ALA A 117 24.94 -25.53 5.91
N THR A 118 25.50 -25.58 4.71
CA THR A 118 26.69 -24.80 4.33
C THR A 118 26.27 -23.34 4.14
N PHE A 119 26.70 -22.48 5.06
CA PHE A 119 26.43 -21.05 5.02
C PHE A 119 27.45 -20.33 4.12
N PRO A 120 27.04 -19.39 3.25
CA PRO A 120 27.97 -18.45 2.65
C PRO A 120 28.57 -17.53 3.73
N SER A 121 29.83 -17.13 3.56
CA SER A 121 30.49 -16.22 4.50
C SER A 121 29.75 -14.87 4.56
N GLY A 122 29.48 -14.38 5.77
CA GLY A 122 28.74 -13.13 6.00
C GLY A 122 27.23 -13.29 6.22
N GLY A 123 26.68 -14.51 6.19
CA GLY A 123 25.29 -14.77 6.60
C GLY A 123 25.14 -14.79 8.13
N GLN A 124 24.07 -14.17 8.65
CA GLN A 124 23.67 -14.31 10.06
C GLN A 124 23.02 -15.70 10.30
N PRO A 125 23.15 -16.28 11.52
CA PRO A 125 22.62 -17.62 11.83
C PRO A 125 21.10 -17.73 11.66
N ALA A 126 20.62 -18.94 11.33
CA ALA A 126 19.20 -19.33 11.27
C ALA A 126 18.41 -19.13 12.59
N ALA A 127 19.06 -18.66 13.66
CA ALA A 127 18.44 -18.37 14.95
C ALA A 127 17.34 -17.29 14.88
N THR A 128 17.24 -16.52 13.78
CA THR A 128 16.18 -15.51 13.60
C THR A 128 15.02 -15.92 12.68
N VAL A 129 15.02 -17.11 12.07
CA VAL A 129 13.93 -17.61 11.19
C VAL A 129 13.59 -16.62 10.03
N LYS A 130 14.55 -15.79 9.61
CA LYS A 130 14.40 -14.87 8.46
C LYS A 130 15.47 -15.20 7.41
N GLY A 131 15.07 -15.53 6.19
CA GLY A 131 15.99 -15.81 5.08
C GLY A 131 15.56 -15.08 3.80
N PRO A 132 16.48 -14.60 2.95
CA PRO A 132 17.94 -14.39 3.11
C PRO A 132 18.27 -13.24 4.07
N ASN A 133 19.49 -13.22 4.65
CA ASN A 133 19.90 -12.21 5.64
C ASN A 133 21.21 -11.48 5.27
N GLN A 134 21.42 -11.23 3.96
CA GLN A 134 22.54 -10.42 3.47
C GLN A 134 22.11 -8.96 3.28
N THR A 135 23.06 -8.04 3.27
CA THR A 135 22.77 -6.61 3.14
C THR A 135 22.91 -6.13 1.70
N TRP A 136 22.23 -5.04 1.33
CA TRP A 136 22.46 -4.35 0.06
C TRP A 136 23.94 -4.00 -0.09
N GLN A 137 24.53 -3.38 0.94
CA GLN A 137 25.93 -2.95 0.93
C GLN A 137 26.92 -4.11 0.70
N SER A 138 26.63 -5.32 1.18
CA SER A 138 27.51 -6.48 1.01
C SER A 138 27.32 -7.21 -0.31
N THR A 139 26.22 -6.97 -1.02
CA THR A 139 25.82 -7.76 -2.20
C THR A 139 25.77 -6.99 -3.50
N LEU A 140 25.74 -5.66 -3.42
CA LEU A 140 25.79 -4.80 -4.59
C LEU A 140 27.23 -4.69 -5.13
N PRO A 141 27.42 -4.63 -6.46
CA PRO A 141 28.74 -4.58 -7.09
C PRO A 141 29.65 -3.45 -6.57
N ASN A 142 29.10 -2.27 -6.30
CA ASN A 142 29.84 -1.13 -5.76
C ASN A 142 29.53 -0.86 -4.28
N GLY A 143 28.94 -1.83 -3.59
CA GLY A 143 28.58 -1.75 -2.17
C GLY A 143 27.74 -0.51 -1.83
N VAL A 144 28.22 0.32 -0.91
CA VAL A 144 27.51 1.54 -0.45
C VAL A 144 27.22 2.51 -1.58
N ALA A 145 28.07 2.59 -2.60
CA ALA A 145 27.93 3.56 -3.68
C ALA A 145 26.69 3.32 -4.55
N ASP A 146 26.18 2.09 -4.58
CA ASP A 146 24.94 1.74 -5.29
C ASP A 146 23.67 2.04 -4.47
N ILE A 147 23.81 2.39 -3.18
CA ILE A 147 22.68 2.72 -2.30
C ILE A 147 22.46 4.23 -2.29
N LYS A 148 21.34 4.65 -2.85
CA LYS A 148 20.96 6.05 -3.10
C LYS A 148 20.19 6.64 -1.93
N GLY A 149 19.90 7.94 -2.05
CA GLY A 149 19.25 8.72 -1.00
C GLY A 149 20.17 9.08 0.16
N ASP A 150 19.61 9.86 1.07
CA ASP A 150 20.29 10.21 2.32
C ASP A 150 20.30 9.04 3.33
N GLY A 151 20.89 9.26 4.50
CA GLY A 151 21.05 8.25 5.54
C GLY A 151 22.50 7.85 5.82
N THR A 152 22.80 7.65 7.09
CA THR A 152 24.17 7.41 7.60
C THR A 152 24.33 6.08 8.32
N ASP A 153 23.31 5.22 8.29
CA ASP A 153 23.34 3.91 8.94
C ASP A 153 24.46 3.02 8.36
N ASN A 154 24.98 2.12 9.19
CA ASN A 154 25.95 1.09 8.78
C ASN A 154 25.52 -0.28 9.35
N PRO A 155 25.19 -1.28 8.50
CA PRO A 155 25.15 -1.23 7.03
C PRO A 155 24.17 -0.18 6.51
N LYS A 156 24.51 0.47 5.38
CA LYS A 156 23.64 1.51 4.78
C LYS A 156 22.31 0.89 4.37
N LYS A 157 21.22 1.53 4.79
CA LYS A 157 19.86 1.15 4.40
C LYS A 157 19.53 1.71 3.03
N MET A 158 18.87 0.91 2.21
CA MET A 158 18.30 1.33 0.94
C MET A 158 16.87 1.83 1.19
N TRP A 159 16.53 2.98 0.62
CA TRP A 159 15.17 3.49 0.65
C TRP A 159 14.25 2.62 -0.19
N ARG A 160 13.03 2.44 0.27
CA ARG A 160 12.03 1.57 -0.34
C ARG A 160 11.71 2.01 -1.77
N TRP A 161 11.67 3.30 -2.08
CA TRP A 161 11.52 3.76 -3.46
C TRP A 161 12.61 3.19 -4.39
N GLN A 162 13.85 3.08 -3.90
CA GLN A 162 14.95 2.51 -4.67
C GLN A 162 14.78 1.00 -4.77
N GLU A 163 14.46 0.33 -3.67
CA GLU A 163 14.16 -1.11 -3.65
C GLU A 163 13.08 -1.44 -4.68
N ILE A 164 11.94 -0.76 -4.65
CA ILE A 164 10.80 -0.92 -5.57
C ILE A 164 11.24 -0.76 -7.02
N LYS A 165 11.90 0.35 -7.33
CA LYS A 165 12.22 0.74 -8.71
C LYS A 165 13.28 -0.14 -9.34
N GLU A 166 14.35 -0.44 -8.61
CA GLU A 166 15.60 -0.98 -9.18
C GLU A 166 15.77 -2.48 -8.94
N TYR A 167 15.14 -3.04 -7.89
CA TYR A 167 15.45 -4.39 -7.42
C TYR A 167 14.20 -5.28 -7.29
N GLN A 168 13.20 -4.84 -6.54
CA GLN A 168 11.98 -5.62 -6.26
C GLN A 168 11.13 -5.82 -7.51
N TYR A 169 10.83 -4.76 -8.26
CA TYR A 169 9.96 -4.87 -9.44
C TYR A 169 10.55 -5.78 -10.54
N PRO A 170 11.84 -5.68 -10.93
CA PRO A 170 12.43 -6.61 -11.90
C PRO A 170 12.31 -8.09 -11.51
N VAL A 171 12.46 -8.40 -10.21
CA VAL A 171 12.25 -9.76 -9.70
C VAL A 171 10.79 -10.16 -9.89
N LEU A 172 9.83 -9.32 -9.46
CA LEU A 172 8.41 -9.65 -9.55
C LEU A 172 7.91 -9.80 -10.99
N GLU A 173 8.35 -8.95 -11.92
CA GLU A 173 8.02 -9.08 -13.33
C GLU A 173 8.55 -10.41 -13.92
N ALA A 174 9.78 -10.80 -13.56
CA ALA A 174 10.35 -12.08 -13.97
C ALA A 174 9.59 -13.28 -13.38
N GLU A 175 9.25 -13.23 -12.09
CA GLU A 175 8.49 -14.30 -11.44
C GLU A 175 7.05 -14.39 -12.01
N SER A 176 6.42 -13.26 -12.30
CA SER A 176 5.09 -13.14 -12.94
C SER A 176 5.05 -13.89 -14.26
N ARG A 177 6.03 -13.62 -15.14
CA ARG A 177 6.13 -14.25 -16.47
C ARG A 177 6.41 -15.74 -16.37
N THR A 178 7.35 -16.11 -15.50
CA THR A 178 7.74 -17.52 -15.29
C THR A 178 6.56 -18.37 -14.80
N ARG A 179 5.70 -17.79 -13.95
CA ARG A 179 4.52 -18.48 -13.39
C ARG A 179 3.25 -18.28 -14.19
N GLN A 180 3.27 -17.44 -15.22
CA GLN A 180 2.11 -17.07 -16.02
C GLN A 180 0.94 -16.57 -15.16
N LYS A 181 1.27 -15.70 -14.19
CA LYS A 181 0.33 -15.15 -13.22
C LYS A 181 0.55 -13.65 -13.04
N PRO A 182 -0.50 -12.83 -12.91
CA PRO A 182 -0.36 -11.41 -12.62
C PRO A 182 0.25 -11.20 -11.23
N VAL A 183 1.43 -10.60 -11.18
CA VAL A 183 2.14 -10.28 -9.93
C VAL A 183 2.64 -8.83 -9.99
N TRP A 184 2.13 -7.98 -9.10
CA TRP A 184 2.50 -6.56 -9.05
C TRP A 184 3.35 -6.23 -7.82
N ILE A 185 4.08 -5.12 -7.88
CA ILE A 185 4.64 -4.47 -6.69
C ILE A 185 3.62 -3.44 -6.18
N GLY A 186 3.31 -3.49 -4.90
CA GLY A 186 2.51 -2.51 -4.17
C GLY A 186 3.30 -1.98 -2.98
N LEU A 187 2.58 -1.53 -1.95
CA LEU A 187 3.13 -1.05 -0.69
C LEU A 187 2.06 -1.17 0.39
N GLU A 188 2.37 -1.82 1.52
CA GLU A 188 1.64 -1.56 2.75
C GLU A 188 2.17 -0.23 3.30
N GLN A 189 1.58 0.86 2.82
CA GLN A 189 2.02 2.19 3.16
C GLN A 189 1.94 2.37 4.67
N ASN A 190 3.03 2.84 5.27
CA ASN A 190 3.00 3.41 6.59
C ASN A 190 2.30 4.78 6.47
N ALA A 191 0.96 4.77 6.41
CA ALA A 191 0.19 5.94 6.05
C ALA A 191 0.42 7.10 7.04
N PRO A 192 0.76 8.30 6.58
CA PRO A 192 0.91 9.46 7.46
C PRO A 192 -0.40 9.75 8.21
N GLY A 193 -0.28 9.98 9.52
CA GLY A 193 -1.41 10.24 10.41
C GLY A 193 -2.29 9.02 10.71
N HIS A 194 -2.17 7.93 9.97
CA HIS A 194 -3.05 6.77 10.08
C HIS A 194 -2.29 5.49 10.41
N GLU A 195 -3.09 4.47 10.70
CA GLU A 195 -2.65 3.09 10.60
C GLU A 195 -2.46 2.72 9.10
N HIS A 196 -1.81 1.59 8.80
CA HIS A 196 -1.36 1.27 7.45
C HIS A 196 -2.47 1.18 6.39
N VAL A 197 -2.05 1.25 5.12
CA VAL A 197 -2.92 1.20 3.95
C VAL A 197 -2.24 0.36 2.87
N SER A 198 -2.94 -0.62 2.32
CA SER A 198 -2.47 -1.32 1.13
C SER A 198 -2.70 -0.45 -0.10
N THR A 199 -1.63 -0.19 -0.86
CA THR A 199 -1.66 0.69 -2.03
C THR A 199 -0.94 0.06 -3.21
N ASN A 200 -1.35 0.46 -4.42
CA ASN A 200 -0.63 0.14 -5.64
C ASN A 200 -0.90 1.18 -6.72
N VAL A 201 0.13 1.56 -7.46
CA VAL A 201 0.08 2.31 -8.71
C VAL A 201 0.54 1.37 -9.84
N LEU A 202 -0.44 0.80 -10.54
CA LEU A 202 -0.25 -0.24 -11.56
C LEU A 202 0.34 0.33 -12.85
N ASN A 203 0.15 1.63 -13.10
CA ASN A 203 0.59 2.28 -14.34
C ASN A 203 2.11 2.18 -14.51
N GLY A 204 2.56 1.58 -15.61
CA GLY A 204 3.97 1.29 -15.92
C GLY A 204 4.39 -0.16 -15.61
N GLN A 205 3.71 -0.84 -14.69
CA GLN A 205 3.97 -2.24 -14.39
C GLN A 205 3.38 -3.15 -15.48
N LEU A 206 4.15 -4.15 -15.93
CA LEU A 206 3.77 -5.03 -17.03
C LEU A 206 3.85 -6.52 -16.66
N PRO A 207 3.11 -6.99 -15.64
CA PRO A 207 3.08 -8.42 -15.35
C PRO A 207 2.37 -9.22 -16.43
N TRP A 208 2.48 -10.54 -16.36
CA TRP A 208 1.67 -11.46 -17.16
C TRP A 208 0.17 -11.12 -17.01
N PRO A 209 -0.65 -11.16 -18.09
CA PRO A 209 -0.36 -11.68 -19.42
C PRO A 209 0.21 -10.66 -20.41
N SER A 210 0.67 -9.48 -19.96
CA SER A 210 1.25 -8.49 -20.86
C SER A 210 2.41 -9.07 -21.67
N THR A 211 2.35 -8.96 -22.99
CA THR A 211 3.41 -9.39 -23.91
C THR A 211 4.49 -8.34 -24.09
N ALA A 212 4.23 -7.08 -23.70
CA ALA A 212 5.23 -6.02 -23.65
C ALA A 212 6.25 -6.31 -22.54
N SER A 213 7.52 -6.06 -22.80
CA SER A 213 8.64 -6.23 -21.85
C SER A 213 9.24 -4.89 -21.43
N GLY A 214 9.97 -4.88 -20.32
CA GLY A 214 10.62 -3.67 -19.81
C GLY A 214 9.65 -2.74 -19.10
N GLY A 215 8.71 -3.31 -18.32
CA GLY A 215 7.88 -2.50 -17.44
C GLY A 215 8.73 -1.83 -16.36
N ASN A 216 8.10 -1.00 -15.54
CA ASN A 216 8.75 -0.36 -14.40
C ASN A 216 7.75 -0.07 -13.29
N ALA A 217 8.28 0.23 -12.11
CA ALA A 217 7.50 0.67 -10.96
C ALA A 217 7.79 2.14 -10.59
N ASN A 218 8.09 3.00 -11.58
CA ASN A 218 8.52 4.38 -11.32
C ASN A 218 7.48 5.18 -10.53
N LEU A 219 6.19 5.04 -10.88
CA LEU A 219 5.13 5.75 -10.16
C LEU A 219 4.89 5.17 -8.77
N GLN A 220 5.02 3.85 -8.58
CA GLN A 220 4.91 3.24 -7.26
C GLN A 220 6.08 3.68 -6.35
N ALA A 221 7.30 3.73 -6.88
CA ALA A 221 8.47 4.22 -6.17
C ALA A 221 8.34 5.71 -5.80
N GLN A 222 7.88 6.55 -6.74
CA GLN A 222 7.62 7.96 -6.43
C GLN A 222 6.52 8.12 -5.39
N TYR A 223 5.46 7.31 -5.44
CA TYR A 223 4.39 7.35 -4.44
C TYR A 223 4.93 7.05 -3.04
N GLU A 224 5.75 6.01 -2.90
CA GLU A 224 6.40 5.66 -1.63
C GLU A 224 7.25 6.82 -1.11
N TYR A 225 8.16 7.35 -1.94
CA TYR A 225 8.98 8.51 -1.59
C TYR A 225 8.15 9.70 -1.10
N CYS A 226 7.09 10.03 -1.85
CA CYS A 226 6.30 11.23 -1.62
C CYS A 226 5.39 11.13 -0.40
N PHE A 227 4.77 9.97 -0.19
CA PHE A 227 3.59 9.86 0.67
C PHE A 227 3.73 8.85 1.80
N ASP A 228 4.78 8.03 1.86
CA ASP A 228 5.02 7.19 3.03
C ASP A 228 5.48 8.03 4.25
N ARG A 229 5.11 7.62 5.47
CA ARG A 229 5.51 8.33 6.70
C ARG A 229 6.93 7.97 7.15
N SER A 230 7.39 6.77 6.83
CA SER A 230 8.69 6.24 7.20
C SER A 230 9.77 6.67 6.21
N ASP A 231 9.39 7.18 5.04
CA ASP A 231 10.32 7.81 4.11
C ASP A 231 10.66 9.25 4.55
N THR A 232 11.84 9.38 5.16
CA THR A 232 12.44 10.67 5.52
C THR A 232 13.49 11.15 4.52
N ASP A 233 13.62 10.49 3.36
CA ASP A 233 14.61 10.83 2.35
C ASP A 233 14.33 12.21 1.74
N THR A 234 15.35 13.05 1.71
CA THR A 234 15.32 14.39 1.14
C THR A 234 15.95 14.47 -0.24
N SER A 235 16.49 13.37 -0.75
CA SER A 235 17.26 13.33 -2.00
C SER A 235 16.45 13.49 -3.29
N ARG A 236 15.11 13.48 -3.19
CA ARG A 236 14.17 13.51 -4.32
C ARG A 236 14.32 12.31 -5.25
N GLY A 237 14.57 11.14 -4.68
CA GLY A 237 14.91 9.93 -5.43
C GLY A 237 16.25 10.08 -6.16
N ALA A 238 17.22 10.78 -5.56
CA ALA A 238 18.52 11.08 -6.16
C ALA A 238 18.41 11.67 -7.59
N GLU A 239 18.84 10.94 -8.62
CA GLU A 239 18.81 11.40 -10.01
C GLU A 239 17.39 11.62 -10.56
N ASN A 240 16.35 11.08 -9.91
CA ASN A 240 14.97 11.22 -10.37
C ASN A 240 14.43 12.65 -10.21
N GLN A 241 14.97 13.43 -9.25
CA GLN A 241 14.57 14.81 -8.98
C GLN A 241 13.05 14.98 -8.79
N TRP A 242 12.41 14.04 -8.09
CA TRP A 242 10.96 14.03 -7.91
C TRP A 242 10.42 15.31 -7.25
N ASP A 243 9.19 15.62 -7.62
CA ASP A 243 8.36 16.69 -7.07
C ASP A 243 6.99 16.06 -6.75
N CYS A 244 6.58 16.17 -5.50
CA CYS A 244 5.38 15.51 -4.98
C CYS A 244 4.17 16.46 -4.92
N SER A 245 4.25 17.61 -5.59
CA SER A 245 3.11 18.52 -5.72
C SER A 245 1.95 17.89 -6.49
N VAL A 246 0.74 18.28 -6.10
CA VAL A 246 -0.51 17.87 -6.72
C VAL A 246 -1.11 19.07 -7.44
N THR A 247 -1.47 18.91 -8.70
CA THR A 247 -1.98 20.01 -9.54
C THR A 247 -3.21 20.66 -8.89
N GLY A 248 -3.16 21.97 -8.68
CA GLY A 248 -4.27 22.74 -8.09
C GLY A 248 -4.48 22.53 -6.59
N SER A 249 -3.61 21.78 -5.90
CA SER A 249 -3.74 21.60 -4.45
C SER A 249 -3.32 22.85 -3.69
N SER A 250 -4.20 23.33 -2.81
CA SER A 250 -3.88 24.40 -1.84
C SER A 250 -2.79 23.98 -0.84
N ASN A 251 -2.52 22.68 -0.73
CA ASN A 251 -1.55 22.13 0.21
C ASN A 251 -0.11 22.11 -0.35
N ASN A 252 0.09 22.50 -1.61
CA ASN A 252 1.43 22.63 -2.18
C ASN A 252 2.30 23.65 -1.43
N GLY A 253 1.70 24.59 -0.69
CA GLY A 253 2.42 25.50 0.20
C GLY A 253 3.09 24.83 1.41
N GLN A 254 2.77 23.57 1.71
CA GLN A 254 3.39 22.77 2.77
C GLN A 254 4.59 21.93 2.29
N ILE A 255 4.92 22.00 1.00
CA ILE A 255 6.02 21.23 0.43
C ILE A 255 7.36 21.81 0.88
N ASP A 256 8.21 20.94 1.42
CA ASP A 256 9.58 21.29 1.76
C ASP A 256 10.38 21.66 0.52
N GLY A 257 11.18 22.74 0.60
CA GLY A 257 11.94 23.26 -0.53
C GLY A 257 13.05 22.33 -1.03
N THR A 258 13.61 21.50 -0.13
CA THR A 258 14.70 20.56 -0.43
C THR A 258 14.14 19.23 -0.89
N ALA A 259 13.28 18.60 -0.07
CA ALA A 259 12.73 17.27 -0.33
C ALA A 259 11.61 17.28 -1.38
N ARG A 260 11.01 18.44 -1.67
CA ARG A 260 9.89 18.58 -2.62
C ARG A 260 8.71 17.66 -2.34
N LYS A 261 8.50 17.35 -1.06
CA LYS A 261 7.34 16.63 -0.50
C LYS A 261 6.90 17.27 0.81
N ILE A 262 5.70 16.92 1.29
CA ILE A 262 5.30 17.27 2.65
C ILE A 262 6.12 16.40 3.61
N THR A 263 6.95 17.05 4.41
CA THR A 263 7.78 16.40 5.43
C THR A 263 7.06 16.43 6.79
N GLY A 264 7.42 15.49 7.67
CA GLY A 264 6.78 15.37 8.97
C GLY A 264 5.47 14.59 8.96
N ASN A 265 4.79 14.62 10.11
CA ASN A 265 3.63 13.79 10.39
C ASN A 265 2.73 14.45 11.44
N ASN A 266 1.65 13.79 11.87
CA ASN A 266 0.87 14.21 13.03
C ASN A 266 1.79 14.42 14.24
N SER A 267 1.70 15.59 14.86
CA SER A 267 2.41 15.92 16.09
C SER A 267 1.61 16.96 16.87
N ALA A 268 1.99 17.22 18.14
CA ALA A 268 1.38 18.28 18.93
C ALA A 268 1.50 19.69 18.30
N SER A 269 2.52 19.94 17.47
CA SER A 269 2.72 21.21 16.77
C SER A 269 2.12 21.23 15.36
N THR A 270 1.80 20.08 14.79
CA THR A 270 1.31 19.91 13.41
C THR A 270 0.15 18.93 13.37
N LEU A 271 -0.94 19.28 14.06
CA LEU A 271 -2.14 18.44 14.13
C LEU A 271 -2.66 18.11 12.73
N ASN A 272 -3.00 16.84 12.49
CA ASN A 272 -3.53 16.33 11.22
C ASN A 272 -2.62 16.47 9.98
N LEU A 273 -1.35 16.87 10.13
CA LEU A 273 -0.44 16.99 8.97
C LEU A 273 -0.29 15.67 8.24
N GLY A 274 -0.25 14.55 8.97
CA GLY A 274 -0.24 13.22 8.39
C GLY A 274 -1.52 12.89 7.62
N HIS A 275 -2.69 13.16 8.18
CA HIS A 275 -3.96 12.96 7.46
C HIS A 275 -4.00 13.76 6.15
N LEU A 276 -3.53 15.01 6.19
CA LEU A 276 -3.41 15.87 5.01
C LEU A 276 -2.45 15.28 3.97
N LYS A 277 -1.26 14.82 4.39
CA LYS A 277 -0.30 14.15 3.50
C LYS A 277 -0.90 12.89 2.85
N THR A 278 -1.66 12.10 3.59
CA THR A 278 -2.40 10.94 3.06
C THR A 278 -3.42 11.35 1.99
N LEU A 279 -4.19 12.43 2.22
CA LEU A 279 -5.13 12.94 1.22
C LEU A 279 -4.44 13.43 -0.04
N GLU A 280 -3.28 14.08 0.08
CA GLU A 280 -2.48 14.49 -1.09
C GLU A 280 -1.97 13.28 -1.88
N GLY A 281 -1.60 12.19 -1.20
CA GLY A 281 -1.25 10.93 -1.88
C GLY A 281 -2.38 10.37 -2.74
N ILE A 282 -3.61 10.36 -2.23
CA ILE A 282 -4.78 9.89 -2.97
C ILE A 282 -5.09 10.81 -4.18
N LYS A 283 -4.98 12.14 -4.01
CA LYS A 283 -5.15 13.08 -5.12
C LYS A 283 -4.06 12.92 -6.17
N TRP A 284 -2.82 12.67 -5.74
CA TRP A 284 -1.70 12.38 -6.64
C TRP A 284 -1.96 11.10 -7.43
N MET A 285 -2.43 10.02 -6.79
CA MET A 285 -2.84 8.80 -7.49
C MET A 285 -3.96 9.08 -8.51
N ASN A 286 -4.92 9.94 -8.17
CA ASN A 286 -5.98 10.33 -9.10
C ASN A 286 -5.46 11.14 -10.30
N GLU A 287 -4.42 11.95 -10.11
CA GLU A 287 -3.77 12.68 -11.20
C GLU A 287 -2.95 11.73 -12.10
N LYS A 288 -2.16 10.82 -11.52
CA LYS A 288 -1.18 10.00 -12.26
C LYS A 288 -1.71 8.65 -12.76
N ALA A 289 -2.70 8.08 -12.08
CA ALA A 289 -3.23 6.74 -12.31
C ALA A 289 -4.72 6.60 -11.90
N PRO A 290 -5.64 7.43 -12.46
CA PRO A 290 -7.04 7.57 -12.00
C PRO A 290 -7.88 6.28 -12.04
N VAL A 291 -7.47 5.29 -12.83
CA VAL A 291 -8.17 4.01 -13.02
C VAL A 291 -7.22 2.81 -12.94
N THR A 292 -5.96 3.06 -12.58
CA THR A 292 -4.87 2.08 -12.53
C THR A 292 -4.12 2.18 -11.19
N SER A 293 -4.85 2.50 -10.12
CA SER A 293 -4.34 2.51 -8.75
C SER A 293 -5.45 2.19 -7.76
N TYR A 294 -5.06 1.75 -6.56
CA TYR A 294 -5.99 1.55 -5.45
C TYR A 294 -5.38 2.03 -4.13
N PHE A 295 -6.26 2.36 -3.19
CA PHE A 295 -5.95 2.76 -1.83
C PHE A 295 -6.94 2.08 -0.87
N VAL A 296 -6.48 1.11 -0.10
CA VAL A 296 -7.31 0.27 0.78
C VAL A 296 -6.77 0.35 2.21
N PRO A 297 -7.43 1.10 3.10
CA PRO A 297 -7.07 1.13 4.52
C PRO A 297 -7.06 -0.26 5.14
N ALA A 298 -6.01 -0.58 5.88
CA ALA A 298 -5.82 -1.87 6.51
C ALA A 298 -6.08 -1.79 8.02
N HIS A 299 -6.48 -2.93 8.61
CA HIS A 299 -6.59 -3.17 10.06
C HIS A 299 -7.14 -1.98 10.86
N LEU A 300 -8.28 -1.45 10.40
CA LEU A 300 -8.91 -0.18 10.81
C LEU A 300 -8.94 0.07 12.33
N GLU A 301 -9.17 -0.96 13.12
CA GLU A 301 -9.35 -0.86 14.57
C GLU A 301 -8.05 -1.04 15.36
N ARG A 302 -6.99 -1.62 14.75
CA ARG A 302 -5.79 -2.09 15.44
C ARG A 302 -5.10 -0.99 16.25
N ALA A 303 -4.94 0.19 15.66
CA ALA A 303 -4.27 1.32 16.28
C ALA A 303 -5.19 2.20 17.15
N GLY A 304 -6.42 1.77 17.41
CA GLY A 304 -7.39 2.53 18.20
C GLY A 304 -8.05 3.66 17.41
N ALA A 305 -8.74 4.54 18.15
CA ALA A 305 -9.33 5.76 17.58
C ALA A 305 -8.24 6.69 17.04
N TYR A 306 -8.60 7.48 16.01
CA TYR A 306 -7.67 8.42 15.42
C TYR A 306 -7.15 9.45 16.43
N ASP A 307 -5.87 9.79 16.30
CA ASP A 307 -5.22 10.82 17.10
C ASP A 307 -4.65 11.91 16.19
N PRO A 308 -5.11 13.17 16.29
CA PRO A 308 -4.60 14.24 15.44
C PRO A 308 -3.13 14.60 15.74
N ALA A 309 -2.62 14.24 16.92
CA ALA A 309 -1.25 14.51 17.36
C ALA A 309 -0.32 13.30 17.23
N ASN A 310 -0.84 12.10 16.92
CA ASN A 310 -0.05 10.88 16.76
C ASN A 310 -0.50 10.10 15.52
N SER A 311 0.39 9.37 14.87
CA SER A 311 0.03 8.63 13.64
C SER A 311 -0.61 7.30 13.97
N LYS A 312 -1.89 7.32 14.33
CA LYS A 312 -2.64 6.12 14.68
C LYS A 312 -4.10 6.24 14.30
N GLY A 313 -4.67 5.10 13.92
CA GLY A 313 -6.11 4.88 13.84
C GLY A 313 -6.80 5.51 12.64
N PHE A 314 -8.08 5.19 12.53
CA PHE A 314 -9.01 5.75 11.56
C PHE A 314 -10.28 6.21 12.26
N ASN A 315 -10.92 7.23 11.69
CA ASN A 315 -12.30 7.58 11.99
C ASN A 315 -13.10 7.43 10.68
N ILE A 316 -14.41 7.27 10.80
CA ILE A 316 -15.28 7.09 9.63
C ILE A 316 -15.25 8.30 8.68
N GLU A 317 -15.01 9.49 9.21
CA GLU A 317 -14.77 10.74 8.47
C GLU A 317 -13.58 10.61 7.53
N HIS A 318 -12.52 9.90 7.93
CA HIS A 318 -11.32 9.72 7.10
C HIS A 318 -11.61 8.84 5.90
N LEU A 319 -12.36 7.76 6.09
CA LEU A 319 -12.80 6.91 4.96
C LEU A 319 -13.65 7.71 3.96
N ARG A 320 -14.52 8.61 4.46
CA ARG A 320 -15.26 9.54 3.60
C ARG A 320 -14.34 10.55 2.91
N ASN A 321 -13.36 11.11 3.61
CA ASN A 321 -12.40 12.05 3.01
C ASN A 321 -11.58 11.38 1.89
N PHE A 322 -11.12 10.15 2.11
CA PHE A 322 -10.40 9.36 1.10
C PHE A 322 -11.27 9.10 -0.13
N ASN A 323 -12.50 8.63 0.07
CA ASN A 323 -13.43 8.38 -1.03
C ASN A 323 -13.80 9.67 -1.78
N ASN A 324 -14.02 10.79 -1.07
CA ASN A 324 -14.27 12.09 -1.68
C ASN A 324 -13.08 12.59 -2.52
N ALA A 325 -11.85 12.31 -2.08
CA ALA A 325 -10.64 12.72 -2.81
C ALA A 325 -10.49 11.96 -4.14
N ALA A 326 -10.77 10.65 -4.15
CA ALA A 326 -10.75 9.84 -5.36
C ALA A 326 -11.62 8.58 -5.24
N PRO A 327 -12.90 8.63 -5.64
CA PRO A 327 -13.85 7.53 -5.37
C PRO A 327 -13.59 6.26 -6.19
N LYS A 328 -12.76 6.35 -7.24
CA LYS A 328 -12.33 5.20 -8.05
C LYS A 328 -11.09 4.50 -7.50
N ILE A 329 -10.39 5.13 -6.56
CA ILE A 329 -9.11 4.67 -6.00
C ILE A 329 -9.30 4.25 -4.55
N ALA A 330 -9.93 5.10 -3.74
CA ALA A 330 -10.19 4.87 -2.33
C ALA A 330 -11.62 4.33 -2.12
N PHE A 331 -11.77 3.02 -2.25
CA PHE A 331 -13.03 2.33 -2.00
C PHE A 331 -12.75 0.94 -1.40
N GLY A 332 -13.32 0.68 -0.22
CA GLY A 332 -13.09 -0.55 0.54
C GLY A 332 -12.14 -0.37 1.71
N PHE A 333 -11.92 -1.46 2.44
CA PHE A 333 -10.98 -1.59 3.54
C PHE A 333 -10.66 -3.07 3.73
N GLU A 334 -9.51 -3.36 4.32
CA GLU A 334 -9.15 -4.69 4.79
C GLU A 334 -9.36 -4.75 6.31
N SER A 335 -10.36 -5.50 6.75
CA SER A 335 -10.68 -5.68 8.17
C SER A 335 -10.30 -7.05 8.72
N MET A 336 -9.65 -7.90 7.91
CA MET A 336 -9.08 -9.11 8.47
C MET A 336 -7.97 -8.71 9.45
N PRO A 337 -7.80 -9.44 10.56
CA PRO A 337 -6.62 -9.24 11.39
C PRO A 337 -5.37 -9.55 10.54
N GLY A 338 -4.71 -8.51 10.01
CA GLY A 338 -3.72 -8.61 8.93
C GLY A 338 -2.47 -9.44 9.25
N HIS A 339 -2.23 -9.75 10.52
CA HIS A 339 -1.12 -10.60 10.95
C HIS A 339 -1.57 -11.98 11.42
N GLN A 340 -2.09 -12.80 10.51
CA GLN A 340 -2.56 -14.15 10.86
C GLN A 340 -1.45 -15.08 11.38
N ALA A 341 -0.18 -14.77 11.06
CA ALA A 341 0.99 -15.53 11.50
C ALA A 341 1.68 -14.96 12.75
N GLU A 342 1.23 -13.80 13.27
CA GLU A 342 1.82 -13.22 14.49
C GLU A 342 1.41 -13.98 15.74
N ALA A 343 2.25 -13.92 16.77
CA ALA A 343 2.03 -14.67 18.02
C ALA A 343 0.79 -14.21 18.77
N ASN A 344 0.38 -12.95 18.57
CA ASN A 344 -0.89 -12.40 19.02
C ASN A 344 -1.85 -12.20 17.84
N ARG A 345 -3.13 -12.50 18.07
CA ARG A 345 -4.24 -12.50 17.10
C ARG A 345 -4.28 -11.26 16.20
N GLY A 346 -3.62 -11.33 15.04
CA GLY A 346 -3.55 -10.23 14.07
C GLY A 346 -2.79 -8.98 14.57
N SER A 347 -2.01 -9.10 15.63
CA SER A 347 -1.38 -7.99 16.36
C SER A 347 -2.35 -7.01 17.03
N TYR A 348 -3.59 -7.43 17.29
CA TYR A 348 -4.56 -6.62 18.03
C TYR A 348 -4.32 -6.73 19.54
N SER A 349 -4.48 -5.61 20.24
CA SER A 349 -4.36 -5.52 21.70
C SER A 349 -5.64 -4.93 22.31
N PRO A 350 -5.79 -4.91 23.64
CA PRO A 350 -6.92 -4.24 24.30
C PRO A 350 -7.03 -2.74 24.01
N SER A 351 -5.99 -2.09 23.45
CA SER A 351 -6.05 -0.69 23.03
C SER A 351 -6.62 -0.47 21.63
N ALA A 352 -6.93 -1.54 20.89
CA ALA A 352 -7.64 -1.45 19.63
C ALA A 352 -9.03 -0.81 19.83
N ALA A 353 -9.55 -0.16 18.80
CA ALA A 353 -10.91 0.36 18.84
C ALA A 353 -11.88 -0.81 19.06
N GLY A 354 -12.75 -0.71 20.06
CA GLY A 354 -13.61 -1.82 20.47
C GLY A 354 -13.01 -2.81 21.47
N GLY A 355 -11.76 -2.65 21.91
CA GLY A 355 -11.17 -3.43 23.02
C GLY A 355 -10.45 -4.72 22.62
N GLY A 356 -10.14 -4.89 21.33
CA GLY A 356 -9.44 -6.07 20.78
C GLY A 356 -10.32 -6.87 19.81
N THR A 357 -9.82 -8.01 19.35
CA THR A 357 -10.55 -8.91 18.44
C THR A 357 -11.29 -10.00 19.23
N TYR A 358 -12.61 -10.02 19.14
CA TYR A 358 -13.47 -11.06 19.75
C TYR A 358 -13.84 -12.14 18.71
N GLY A 359 -13.19 -13.32 18.75
CA GLY A 359 -13.55 -14.53 17.96
C GLY A 359 -12.95 -14.64 16.53
N GLY A 360 -12.81 -15.88 16.01
CA GLY A 360 -12.37 -16.22 14.63
C GLY A 360 -10.99 -16.90 14.53
N VAL A 361 -10.96 -18.24 14.62
CA VAL A 361 -9.83 -19.20 14.76
C VAL A 361 -8.87 -19.04 15.95
#